data_AF-A0A1S4DS78-F1
#
_entry.id   AF-A0A1S4DS78-F1
#
_cell.length_a   1.000
_cell.length_b   1.000
_cell.length_c   1.000
_cell.angle_alpha   90.00
_cell.angle_beta   90.00
_cell.angle_gamma   90.00
#
_symmetry.space_group_name_H-M   'P 1'
#
loop_
_entity.id
_entity.type
_entity.pdbx_description
1 polymer ?
#
loop_
_entity_poly.entity_id
_entity_poly.type
_entity_poly.pdbx_seq_one_letter_code
_entity_poly.pdbx_strand_id
1 'polypeptide(L)'
;MVQKRPKTLVTTSKLVRNEDSPELLRSEKPKSKRYDLFFSMNKVLLFCLAFRFANAFLLQTYFNPDEHWQALEVAHYITFGRYGHLTWEWKRGIRSYLHPLLFAFLYKVLALLGVDTPLLMIKAPRLLQSIFSAVGDFYLYRLSRALFGDYVAKWALFSQLTNWFMFFCFNRTLSNSLETVLTLASLYYWPCISVVPTRISKVSRKLALFMAALSCGIRPTSAITWLYVGLLELFSANDRLRFIFLEAAPIGSLVLGITFLLDRVMYGSWTLVPLNFLRFNVFSSGGDFYGTHKWHWYFTQGFSAMLFSFIPFSISGIVASRKWKLSGLLVWVLGIHSLLGHKEFRFVLPILPIALMFSGYSLAALRSQTSPNSKREKSRNLHTKRPMKMSLATIFLLATNIPMGLYMSLVHQKAYCTERNGGRNESSGKRSCEWES
;
A
#
# COMPACT_ATOMS: atom_id res chain seq x y z
N MET A 1 72.91 -39.68 -11.18
CA MET A 1 73.94 -40.33 -12.03
C MET A 1 73.36 -40.51 -13.42
N VAL A 2 74.19 -40.35 -14.47
CA VAL A 2 73.88 -40.33 -15.93
C VAL A 2 73.36 -38.97 -16.44
N GLN A 3 74.25 -38.03 -16.83
CA GLN A 3 74.79 -37.72 -18.18
C GLN A 3 73.80 -36.88 -19.04
N LYS A 4 73.88 -35.53 -19.04
CA LYS A 4 74.61 -34.57 -19.93
C LYS A 4 73.65 -33.79 -20.86
N ARG A 5 73.48 -32.49 -20.52
CA ARG A 5 73.49 -31.23 -21.32
C ARG A 5 73.64 -31.32 -22.87
N PRO A 6 73.21 -30.29 -23.67
CA PRO A 6 73.44 -28.87 -23.37
C PRO A 6 72.39 -27.82 -23.78
N LYS A 7 72.60 -26.62 -23.23
CA LYS A 7 72.05 -25.32 -23.64
C LYS A 7 72.91 -24.75 -24.78
N THR A 8 72.27 -24.13 -25.77
CA THR A 8 72.93 -23.18 -26.67
C THR A 8 72.03 -21.96 -26.91
N LEU A 9 72.71 -20.82 -27.04
CA LEU A 9 72.26 -19.44 -27.10
C LEU A 9 71.85 -19.01 -28.53
N VAL A 10 71.54 -17.72 -28.69
CA VAL A 10 71.41 -16.91 -29.94
C VAL A 10 70.07 -17.11 -30.70
N THR A 11 69.36 -16.14 -31.27
CA THR A 11 69.61 -14.75 -31.70
C THR A 11 68.26 -14.02 -31.89
N THR A 12 68.23 -12.72 -31.62
CA THR A 12 67.23 -11.77 -32.13
C THR A 12 67.26 -11.68 -33.67
N SER A 13 66.11 -11.76 -34.33
CA SER A 13 65.94 -11.21 -35.69
C SER A 13 64.60 -10.48 -35.82
N LYS A 14 64.71 -9.24 -36.28
CA LYS A 14 63.66 -8.26 -36.58
C LYS A 14 62.82 -8.64 -37.81
N LEU A 15 61.65 -8.01 -37.89
CA LEU A 15 60.80 -7.71 -39.07
C LEU A 15 59.96 -8.87 -39.62
N VAL A 16 58.63 -8.76 -39.54
CA VAL A 16 57.80 -8.22 -40.63
C VAL A 16 56.55 -7.57 -40.04
N ARG A 17 56.24 -6.41 -40.63
CA ARG A 17 55.17 -5.46 -40.41
C ARG A 17 53.86 -6.07 -40.91
N ASN A 18 52.78 -6.01 -40.13
CA ASN A 18 51.42 -5.96 -40.67
C ASN A 18 50.66 -4.91 -39.86
N GLU A 19 50.62 -3.72 -40.44
CA GLU A 19 49.58 -2.73 -40.16
C GLU A 19 48.25 -3.31 -40.65
N ASP A 20 47.26 -3.31 -39.77
CA ASP A 20 45.85 -3.07 -40.11
C ASP A 20 45.13 -2.78 -38.79
N SER A 21 44.88 -1.49 -38.53
CA SER A 21 43.91 -1.04 -37.52
C SER A 21 42.51 -1.06 -38.17
N PRO A 22 41.42 -1.24 -37.39
CA PRO A 22 40.85 -0.05 -36.76
C PRO A 22 40.33 -0.26 -35.34
N GLU A 23 40.44 0.82 -34.57
CA GLU A 23 39.63 1.11 -33.38
C GLU A 23 38.16 0.73 -33.60
N LEU A 24 37.59 -0.14 -32.75
CA LEU A 24 36.14 -0.19 -32.59
C LEU A 24 35.73 -0.71 -31.20
N LEU A 25 34.81 0.04 -30.60
CA LEU A 25 34.01 -0.27 -29.40
C LEU A 25 34.67 -0.07 -28.03
N ARG A 26 34.95 1.21 -27.73
CA ARG A 26 34.50 1.79 -26.45
C ARG A 26 32.99 1.57 -26.33
N SER A 27 32.58 0.48 -25.68
CA SER A 27 31.18 0.24 -25.31
C SER A 27 30.70 1.37 -24.41
N GLU A 28 29.76 2.14 -24.94
CA GLU A 28 29.07 3.25 -24.31
C GLU A 28 28.47 2.89 -22.93
N LYS A 29 28.52 3.85 -22.01
CA LYS A 29 27.88 3.81 -20.69
C LYS A 29 26.34 3.72 -20.83
N PRO A 30 25.63 3.12 -19.85
CA PRO A 30 24.20 2.77 -19.96
C PRO A 30 23.27 3.97 -19.70
N LYS A 31 23.35 5.02 -20.54
CA LYS A 31 22.46 6.19 -20.42
C LYS A 31 21.08 5.91 -21.02
N SER A 32 20.98 5.24 -22.16
CA SER A 32 19.71 4.96 -22.86
C SER A 32 18.70 4.15 -22.02
N LYS A 33 19.11 3.01 -21.43
CA LYS A 33 18.21 2.18 -20.60
C LYS A 33 17.61 2.91 -19.39
N ARG A 34 18.31 3.92 -18.85
CA ARG A 34 17.85 4.67 -17.67
C ARG A 34 16.72 5.65 -18.05
N TYR A 35 16.82 6.32 -19.21
CA TYR A 35 15.78 7.22 -19.70
C TYR A 35 14.47 6.48 -20.00
N ASP A 36 14.53 5.32 -20.68
CA ASP A 36 13.36 4.49 -20.94
C ASP A 36 12.69 4.00 -19.65
N LEU A 37 13.50 3.72 -18.62
CA LEU A 37 13.01 3.31 -17.31
C LEU A 37 12.21 4.40 -16.62
N PHE A 38 12.75 5.62 -16.57
CA PHE A 38 12.10 6.77 -15.96
C PHE A 38 10.79 7.11 -16.69
N PHE A 39 10.82 7.11 -18.02
CA PHE A 39 9.64 7.35 -18.83
C PHE A 39 8.57 6.27 -18.61
N SER A 40 8.97 5.01 -18.45
CA SER A 40 8.05 3.93 -18.09
C SER A 40 7.46 4.08 -16.69
N MET A 41 8.22 4.56 -15.69
CA MET A 41 7.69 4.73 -14.32
C MET A 41 6.70 5.88 -14.23
N ASN A 42 6.96 7.00 -14.92
CA ASN A 42 6.03 8.14 -14.96
C ASN A 42 4.70 7.76 -15.61
N LYS A 43 4.72 6.94 -16.66
CA LYS A 43 3.50 6.41 -17.30
C LYS A 43 2.69 5.54 -16.34
N VAL A 44 3.34 4.69 -15.54
CA VAL A 44 2.65 3.87 -14.53
C VAL A 44 2.00 4.76 -13.48
N LEU A 45 2.73 5.75 -12.96
CA LEU A 45 2.18 6.68 -11.96
C LEU A 45 0.98 7.47 -12.53
N LEU A 46 1.10 8.00 -13.75
CA LEU A 46 0.01 8.75 -14.40
C LEU A 46 -1.21 7.86 -14.65
N PHE A 47 -1.00 6.60 -15.05
CA PHE A 47 -2.08 5.63 -15.20
C PHE A 47 -2.77 5.33 -13.86
N CYS A 48 -2.01 5.07 -12.79
CA CYS A 48 -2.57 4.87 -11.45
C CYS A 48 -3.36 6.10 -10.99
N LEU A 49 -2.84 7.30 -11.26
CA LEU A 49 -3.50 8.56 -10.93
C LEU A 49 -4.82 8.69 -11.69
N ALA A 50 -4.81 8.56 -13.02
CA ALA A 50 -6.02 8.65 -13.84
C ALA A 50 -7.08 7.62 -13.43
N PHE A 51 -6.66 6.37 -13.16
CA PHE A 51 -7.56 5.32 -12.70
C PHE A 51 -8.18 5.64 -11.35
N ARG A 52 -7.37 6.06 -10.35
CA ARG A 52 -7.88 6.37 -9.01
C ARG A 52 -8.72 7.64 -8.99
N PHE A 53 -8.42 8.63 -9.81
CA PHE A 53 -9.28 9.79 -10.02
C PHE A 53 -10.64 9.36 -10.57
N ALA A 54 -10.68 8.56 -11.64
CA ALA A 54 -11.93 8.03 -12.19
C ALA A 54 -12.71 7.23 -11.14
N ASN A 55 -12.03 6.36 -10.38
CA ASN A 55 -12.65 5.59 -9.30
C ASN A 55 -13.24 6.48 -8.20
N ALA A 56 -12.59 7.60 -7.84
CA ALA A 56 -13.13 8.53 -6.84
C ALA A 56 -14.49 9.13 -7.24
N PHE A 57 -14.77 9.30 -8.53
CA PHE A 57 -16.08 9.72 -9.03
C PHE A 57 -17.14 8.60 -9.03
N LEU A 58 -16.70 7.35 -9.12
CA LEU A 58 -17.57 6.17 -9.07
C LEU A 58 -17.99 5.80 -7.64
N LEU A 59 -17.27 6.28 -6.63
CA LEU A 59 -17.67 6.11 -5.23
C LEU A 59 -18.81 7.06 -4.89
N GLN A 60 -20.03 6.53 -4.80
CA GLN A 60 -21.25 7.26 -4.43
C GLN A 60 -21.88 6.75 -3.12
N THR A 61 -21.31 5.71 -2.53
CA THR A 61 -21.87 5.02 -1.37
C THR A 61 -21.12 5.32 -0.08
N TYR A 62 -21.73 4.96 1.04
CA TYR A 62 -21.16 5.00 2.37
C TYR A 62 -20.71 3.59 2.82
N PHE A 63 -19.60 3.47 3.56
CA PHE A 63 -19.14 2.17 4.08
C PHE A 63 -18.94 2.17 5.60
N ASN A 64 -18.28 3.19 6.16
CA ASN A 64 -17.98 3.21 7.60
C ASN A 64 -18.08 4.64 8.17
N PRO A 65 -18.57 4.81 9.42
CA PRO A 65 -18.69 6.12 10.05
C PRO A 65 -17.36 6.87 10.15
N ASP A 66 -16.24 6.15 10.25
CA ASP A 66 -14.92 6.75 10.33
C ASP A 66 -14.53 7.57 9.09
N GLU A 67 -15.16 7.33 7.92
CA GLU A 67 -14.94 8.15 6.72
C GLU A 67 -15.32 9.61 6.95
N HIS A 68 -16.37 9.86 7.73
CA HIS A 68 -16.92 11.19 7.97
C HIS A 68 -16.60 11.65 9.39
N TRP A 69 -17.06 10.92 10.40
CA TRP A 69 -17.03 11.33 11.81
C TRP A 69 -15.64 11.28 12.46
N GLN A 70 -14.72 10.49 11.91
CA GLN A 70 -13.34 10.40 12.42
C GLN A 70 -12.32 11.09 11.51
N ALA A 71 -12.75 11.69 10.40
CA ALA A 71 -11.86 12.33 9.44
C ALA A 71 -12.39 13.69 8.98
N LEU A 72 -13.47 13.72 8.18
CA LEU A 72 -13.95 14.94 7.51
C LEU A 72 -14.63 15.91 8.46
N GLU A 73 -15.48 15.41 9.36
CA GLU A 73 -16.17 16.24 10.36
C GLU A 73 -15.17 16.90 11.31
N VAL A 74 -14.16 16.14 11.74
CA VAL A 74 -13.07 16.63 12.59
C VAL A 74 -12.25 17.69 11.85
N ALA A 75 -11.94 17.46 10.57
CA ALA A 75 -11.25 18.43 9.73
C ALA A 75 -12.06 19.73 9.53
N HIS A 76 -13.38 19.60 9.34
CA HIS A 76 -14.29 20.73 9.24
C HIS A 76 -14.30 21.54 10.53
N TYR A 77 -14.47 20.85 11.67
CA TYR A 77 -14.44 21.44 13.02
C TYR A 77 -13.15 22.25 13.27
N ILE A 78 -12.00 21.73 12.86
CA ILE A 78 -10.71 22.43 12.99
C ILE A 78 -10.67 23.70 12.12
N THR A 79 -11.15 23.60 10.88
CA THR A 79 -10.97 24.65 9.85
C THR A 79 -11.91 25.83 10.04
N PHE A 80 -13.17 25.56 10.34
CA PHE A 80 -14.26 26.54 10.38
C PHE A 80 -14.62 26.97 11.80
N GLY A 81 -13.62 27.07 12.69
CA GLY A 81 -13.79 27.68 14.00
C GLY A 81 -14.65 26.89 14.97
N ARG A 82 -14.45 25.56 15.06
CA ARG A 82 -15.19 24.63 15.95
C ARG A 82 -16.66 24.43 15.57
N TYR A 83 -16.99 24.62 14.31
CA TYR A 83 -18.30 24.30 13.76
C TYR A 83 -18.38 22.82 13.37
N GLY A 84 -19.27 22.07 14.01
CA GLY A 84 -19.46 20.63 13.81
C GLY A 84 -19.47 19.85 15.12
N HIS A 85 -19.44 18.53 15.05
CA HIS A 85 -19.49 17.66 16.22
C HIS A 85 -18.26 16.76 16.35
N LEU A 86 -17.60 16.80 17.51
CA LEU A 86 -16.56 15.85 17.88
C LEU A 86 -17.15 14.68 18.67
N THR A 87 -16.90 13.46 18.21
CA THR A 87 -17.34 12.24 18.90
C THR A 87 -16.64 12.09 20.26
N TRP A 88 -17.17 11.18 21.09
CA TRP A 88 -16.63 10.92 22.42
C TRP A 88 -15.15 10.47 22.41
N GLU A 89 -14.69 9.83 21.32
CA GLU A 89 -13.30 9.38 21.17
C GLU A 89 -12.31 10.55 21.14
N TRP A 90 -12.71 11.65 20.52
CA TRP A 90 -11.94 12.89 20.54
C TRP A 90 -11.96 13.50 21.93
N LYS A 91 -13.11 13.51 22.61
CA LYS A 91 -13.20 14.01 24.00
C LYS A 91 -12.31 13.22 24.97
N ARG A 92 -12.11 11.92 24.73
CA ARG A 92 -11.23 11.05 25.52
C ARG A 92 -9.77 11.02 25.04
N GLY A 93 -9.43 11.71 23.96
CA GLY A 93 -8.05 11.78 23.46
C GLY A 93 -7.48 10.43 23.03
N ILE A 94 -8.27 9.60 22.33
CA ILE A 94 -7.85 8.26 21.89
C ILE A 94 -7.56 8.17 20.38
N ARG A 95 -7.74 9.26 19.63
CA ARG A 95 -7.48 9.35 18.18
C ARG A 95 -6.42 10.41 17.90
N SER A 96 -5.59 10.17 16.87
CA SER A 96 -4.54 11.10 16.46
C SER A 96 -5.08 12.12 15.47
N TYR A 97 -4.71 13.39 15.64
CA TYR A 97 -5.09 14.46 14.69
C TYR A 97 -4.31 14.43 13.37
N LEU A 98 -3.27 13.60 13.24
CA LEU A 98 -2.44 13.55 12.03
C LEU A 98 -3.25 13.31 10.74
N HIS A 99 -4.22 12.40 10.78
CA HIS A 99 -5.01 12.07 9.60
C HIS A 99 -6.05 13.15 9.26
N PRO A 100 -6.89 13.62 10.19
CA PRO A 100 -7.81 14.74 9.93
C PRO A 100 -7.12 16.02 9.46
N LEU A 101 -5.90 16.32 9.92
CA LEU A 101 -5.20 17.55 9.53
C LEU A 101 -4.88 17.63 8.04
N LEU A 102 -4.72 16.50 7.36
CA LEU A 102 -4.56 16.48 5.89
C LEU A 102 -5.79 17.08 5.19
N PHE A 103 -6.98 16.76 5.70
CA PHE A 103 -8.23 17.30 5.19
C PHE A 103 -8.51 18.69 5.72
N ALA A 104 -8.10 19.02 6.95
CA ALA A 104 -8.23 20.38 7.48
C ALA A 104 -7.40 21.37 6.67
N PHE A 105 -6.17 20.98 6.29
CA PHE A 105 -5.35 21.76 5.36
C PHE A 105 -6.05 21.96 4.01
N LEU A 106 -6.61 20.88 3.43
CA LEU A 106 -7.37 20.96 2.19
C LEU A 106 -8.55 21.94 2.31
N TYR A 107 -9.37 21.82 3.36
CA TYR A 107 -10.50 22.72 3.60
C TYR A 107 -10.06 24.16 3.81
N LYS A 108 -8.93 24.39 4.51
CA LYS A 108 -8.40 25.74 4.69
C LYS A 108 -7.99 26.37 3.37
N VAL A 109 -7.34 25.62 2.48
CA VAL A 109 -6.99 26.09 1.13
C VAL A 109 -8.26 26.43 0.33
N LEU A 110 -9.27 25.58 0.38
CA LEU A 110 -10.53 25.83 -0.34
C LEU A 110 -11.29 27.05 0.19
N ALA A 111 -11.30 27.25 1.52
CA ALA A 111 -11.88 28.43 2.15
C ALA A 111 -11.11 29.72 1.81
N LEU A 112 -9.78 29.67 1.79
CA LEU A 112 -8.95 30.83 1.38
C LEU A 112 -9.15 31.22 -0.08
N LEU A 113 -9.47 30.25 -0.95
CA LEU A 113 -9.81 30.47 -2.35
C LEU A 113 -11.28 30.88 -2.57
N GLY A 114 -12.11 30.88 -1.52
CA GLY A 114 -13.54 31.21 -1.61
C GLY A 114 -14.36 30.21 -2.43
N VAL A 115 -13.91 28.95 -2.53
CA VAL A 115 -14.56 27.88 -3.30
C VAL A 115 -15.11 26.76 -2.42
N ASP A 116 -15.37 27.05 -1.15
CA ASP A 116 -15.87 26.15 -0.10
C ASP A 116 -17.35 25.74 -0.27
N THR A 117 -17.77 25.52 -1.52
CA THR A 117 -19.10 25.00 -1.84
C THR A 117 -19.32 23.59 -1.25
N PRO A 118 -20.55 23.24 -0.82
CA PRO A 118 -20.84 21.93 -0.23
C PRO A 118 -20.43 20.76 -1.11
N LEU A 119 -20.60 20.89 -2.43
CA LEU A 119 -20.20 19.87 -3.39
C LEU A 119 -18.70 19.61 -3.38
N LEU A 120 -17.89 20.68 -3.30
CA LEU A 120 -16.45 20.56 -3.27
C LEU A 120 -15.95 20.04 -1.92
N MET A 121 -16.59 20.43 -0.81
CA MET A 121 -16.29 19.88 0.52
C MET A 121 -16.51 18.37 0.61
N ILE A 122 -17.51 17.84 -0.11
CA ILE A 122 -17.80 16.39 -0.18
C ILE A 122 -16.83 15.67 -1.13
N LYS A 123 -16.55 16.23 -2.31
CA LYS A 123 -15.77 15.54 -3.36
C LYS A 123 -14.26 15.71 -3.23
N ALA A 124 -13.77 16.88 -2.82
CA ALA A 124 -12.34 17.17 -2.78
C ALA A 124 -11.54 16.22 -1.86
N PRO A 125 -12.03 15.80 -0.67
CA PRO A 125 -11.30 14.84 0.16
C PRO A 125 -11.11 13.48 -0.51
N ARG A 126 -12.09 13.02 -1.30
CA ARG A 126 -11.99 11.77 -2.08
C ARG A 126 -10.99 11.90 -3.22
N LEU A 127 -10.93 13.07 -3.86
CA LEU A 127 -9.90 13.37 -4.86
C LEU A 127 -8.51 13.41 -4.24
N LEU A 128 -8.33 14.04 -3.08
CA LEU A 128 -7.07 14.02 -2.34
C LEU A 128 -6.66 12.58 -1.98
N GLN A 129 -7.59 11.76 -1.48
CA GLN A 129 -7.32 10.35 -1.21
C GLN A 129 -6.95 9.56 -2.47
N SER A 130 -7.54 9.88 -3.63
CA SER A 130 -7.17 9.22 -4.87
C SER A 130 -5.70 9.43 -5.26
N ILE A 131 -5.11 10.57 -4.88
CA ILE A 131 -3.68 10.84 -5.04
C ILE A 131 -2.87 9.89 -4.15
N PHE A 132 -3.24 9.76 -2.87
CA PHE A 132 -2.55 8.83 -1.95
C PHE A 132 -2.70 7.37 -2.42
N SER A 133 -3.89 6.95 -2.83
CA SER A 133 -4.12 5.61 -3.39
C SER A 133 -3.26 5.35 -4.63
N ALA A 134 -3.16 6.33 -5.54
CA ALA A 134 -2.31 6.20 -6.74
C ALA A 134 -0.83 6.06 -6.38
N VAL A 135 -0.36 6.80 -5.35
CA VAL A 135 1.00 6.63 -4.80
C VAL A 135 1.17 5.23 -4.20
N GLY A 136 0.17 4.71 -3.50
CA GLY A 136 0.17 3.33 -2.98
C GLY A 136 0.29 2.29 -4.08
N ASP A 137 -0.52 2.38 -5.13
CA ASP A 137 -0.46 1.48 -6.29
C ASP A 137 0.90 1.56 -7.01
N PHE A 138 1.46 2.76 -7.12
CA PHE A 138 2.79 2.96 -7.69
C PHE A 138 3.89 2.30 -6.85
N TYR A 139 3.84 2.42 -5.52
CA TYR A 139 4.80 1.75 -4.64
C TYR A 139 4.60 0.23 -4.61
N LEU A 140 3.37 -0.28 -4.73
CA LEU A 140 3.12 -1.70 -4.94
C LEU A 140 3.80 -2.20 -6.22
N TYR A 141 3.63 -1.47 -7.33
CA TYR A 141 4.28 -1.80 -8.59
C TYR A 141 5.81 -1.82 -8.44
N ARG A 142 6.40 -0.79 -7.79
CA ARG A 142 7.85 -0.72 -7.54
C ARG A 142 8.36 -1.85 -6.64
N LEU A 143 7.61 -2.20 -5.59
CA LEU A 143 7.93 -3.29 -4.69
C LEU A 143 7.88 -4.64 -5.41
N SER A 144 6.80 -4.92 -6.12
CA SER A 144 6.65 -6.15 -6.91
C SER A 144 7.73 -6.27 -7.98
N ARG A 145 8.07 -5.16 -8.63
CA ARG A 145 9.16 -5.08 -9.61
C ARG A 145 10.51 -5.42 -9.01
N ALA A 146 10.82 -4.88 -7.83
CA ALA A 146 12.06 -5.16 -7.13
C ALA A 146 12.16 -6.63 -6.66
N LEU A 147 11.04 -7.26 -6.34
CA LEU A 147 10.99 -8.62 -5.80
C LEU A 147 10.93 -9.72 -6.87
N PHE A 148 10.17 -9.48 -7.94
CA PHE A 148 9.74 -10.49 -8.92
C PHE A 148 9.97 -10.09 -10.38
N GLY A 149 10.37 -8.84 -10.64
CA GLY A 149 10.60 -8.31 -11.99
C GLY A 149 9.39 -7.66 -12.66
N ASP A 150 9.64 -6.99 -13.78
CA ASP A 150 8.70 -6.08 -14.46
C ASP A 150 7.41 -6.77 -14.92
N TYR A 151 7.49 -8.03 -15.34
CA TYR A 151 6.33 -8.76 -15.84
C TYR A 151 5.35 -9.10 -14.71
N VAL A 152 5.85 -9.57 -13.57
CA VAL A 152 5.04 -9.85 -12.38
C VAL A 152 4.47 -8.55 -11.80
N ALA A 153 5.24 -7.46 -11.83
CA ALA A 153 4.78 -6.16 -11.35
C ALA A 153 3.53 -5.66 -12.07
N LYS A 154 3.43 -5.88 -13.39
CA LYS A 154 2.22 -5.53 -14.17
C LYS A 154 1.00 -6.35 -13.73
N TRP A 155 1.18 -7.63 -13.44
CA TRP A 155 0.10 -8.50 -12.94
C TRP A 155 -0.28 -8.22 -11.49
N ALA A 156 0.68 -7.82 -10.66
CA ALA A 156 0.40 -7.36 -9.30
C ALA A 156 -0.43 -6.07 -9.32
N LEU A 157 -0.06 -5.11 -10.19
CA LEU A 157 -0.85 -3.88 -10.38
C LEU A 157 -2.24 -4.20 -10.94
N PHE A 158 -2.35 -5.07 -11.94
CA PHE A 158 -3.66 -5.56 -12.41
C PHE A 158 -4.50 -6.14 -11.27
N SER A 159 -3.93 -7.03 -10.46
CA SER A 159 -4.64 -7.65 -9.32
C SER A 159 -5.13 -6.61 -8.31
N GLN A 160 -4.30 -5.60 -8.03
CA GLN A 160 -4.61 -4.49 -7.14
C GLN A 160 -5.75 -3.60 -7.64
N LEU A 161 -5.73 -3.24 -8.93
CA LEU A 161 -6.73 -2.35 -9.53
C LEU A 161 -8.06 -3.05 -9.78
N THR A 162 -8.04 -4.35 -10.05
CA THR A 162 -9.23 -5.15 -10.33
C THR A 162 -9.88 -5.71 -9.07
N ASN A 163 -9.16 -5.90 -7.97
CA ASN A 163 -9.76 -6.41 -6.73
C ASN A 163 -10.89 -5.49 -6.22
N TRP A 164 -12.06 -6.08 -5.96
CA TRP A 164 -13.27 -5.34 -5.64
C TRP A 164 -13.11 -4.49 -4.37
N PHE A 165 -12.44 -5.03 -3.33
CA PHE A 165 -12.29 -4.34 -2.05
C PHE A 165 -11.29 -3.18 -2.16
N MET A 166 -10.19 -3.36 -2.90
CA MET A 166 -9.25 -2.27 -3.19
C MET A 166 -9.86 -1.18 -4.06
N PHE A 167 -10.72 -1.55 -5.00
CA PHE A 167 -11.49 -0.59 -5.80
C PHE A 167 -12.45 0.21 -4.90
N PHE A 168 -13.20 -0.47 -4.04
CA PHE A 168 -14.23 0.11 -3.17
C PHE A 168 -13.68 0.92 -1.98
N CYS A 169 -12.60 0.47 -1.34
CA CYS A 169 -12.17 0.97 -0.04
C CYS A 169 -11.02 1.99 -0.13
N PHE A 170 -10.07 1.80 -1.06
CA PHE A 170 -8.78 2.50 -0.98
C PHE A 170 -8.89 4.03 -1.15
N ASN A 171 -9.82 4.50 -1.97
CA ASN A 171 -10.09 5.93 -2.19
C ASN A 171 -10.99 6.58 -1.13
N ARG A 172 -11.47 5.82 -0.14
CA ARG A 172 -12.28 6.38 0.95
C ARG A 172 -11.37 7.09 1.94
N THR A 173 -11.94 8.04 2.68
CA THR A 173 -11.25 8.92 3.66
C THR A 173 -10.97 8.18 4.97
N LEU A 174 -10.38 6.99 4.87
CA LEU A 174 -10.02 6.12 5.97
C LEU A 174 -8.53 6.27 6.29
N SER A 175 -8.20 6.32 7.58
CA SER A 175 -6.81 6.27 8.05
C SER A 175 -6.11 4.97 7.64
N ASN A 176 -6.87 3.86 7.51
CA ASN A 176 -6.36 2.58 7.04
C ASN A 176 -5.87 2.63 5.59
N SER A 177 -6.45 3.47 4.73
CA SER A 177 -5.96 3.66 3.35
C SER A 177 -4.59 4.32 3.36
N LEU A 178 -4.41 5.37 4.18
CA LEU A 178 -3.12 6.05 4.31
C LEU A 178 -2.06 5.14 4.97
N GLU A 179 -2.44 4.38 6.00
CA GLU A 179 -1.62 3.32 6.60
C GLU A 179 -1.14 2.31 5.54
N THR A 180 -2.03 1.90 4.64
CA THR A 180 -1.70 0.98 3.54
C THR A 180 -0.68 1.59 2.58
N VAL A 181 -0.83 2.86 2.19
CA VAL A 181 0.12 3.57 1.32
C VAL A 181 1.50 3.67 1.99
N LEU A 182 1.53 4.08 3.27
CA LEU A 182 2.77 4.18 4.04
C LEU A 182 3.44 2.82 4.23
N THR A 183 2.65 1.76 4.44
CA THR A 183 3.14 0.38 4.52
C THR A 183 3.81 -0.03 3.21
N LEU A 184 3.18 0.17 2.06
CA LEU A 184 3.76 -0.18 0.76
C LEU A 184 5.02 0.63 0.44
N ALA A 185 5.00 1.94 0.69
CA ALA A 185 6.14 2.80 0.46
C ALA A 185 7.32 2.41 1.37
N SER A 186 7.05 2.14 2.64
CA SER A 186 8.08 1.73 3.60
C SER A 186 8.67 0.35 3.29
N LEU A 187 7.84 -0.67 3.01
CA LEU A 187 8.31 -1.99 2.59
C LEU A 187 9.21 -1.93 1.34
N TYR A 188 8.94 -1.01 0.41
CA TYR A 188 9.78 -0.79 -0.78
C TYR A 188 11.19 -0.30 -0.45
N TYR A 189 11.33 0.59 0.53
CA TYR A 189 12.63 1.13 0.95
C TYR A 189 13.32 0.28 2.03
N TRP A 190 12.64 -0.74 2.55
CA TRP A 190 13.13 -1.59 3.63
C TRP A 190 14.19 -2.61 3.17
N PRO A 191 15.41 -2.60 3.73
CA PRO A 191 16.52 -3.43 3.22
C PRO A 191 16.29 -4.94 3.30
N CYS A 192 15.73 -5.47 4.39
CA CYS A 192 15.52 -6.91 4.51
C CYS A 192 14.43 -7.47 3.58
N ILE A 193 13.62 -6.61 2.96
CA ILE A 193 12.50 -6.98 2.08
C ILE A 193 12.84 -6.70 0.63
N SER A 194 13.31 -5.49 0.32
CA SER A 194 13.55 -5.02 -1.04
C SER A 194 15.05 -4.94 -1.33
N VAL A 195 15.51 -5.61 -2.39
CA VAL A 195 16.92 -5.60 -2.83
C VAL A 195 17.17 -4.36 -3.71
N VAL A 196 17.15 -3.17 -3.10
CA VAL A 196 17.54 -1.93 -3.79
C VAL A 196 19.07 -1.83 -3.82
N PRO A 197 19.73 -1.50 -4.96
CA PRO A 197 21.18 -1.45 -5.05
C PRO A 197 21.86 -0.58 -3.99
N THR A 198 22.95 -1.12 -3.44
CA THR A 198 23.64 -0.78 -2.19
C THR A 198 24.11 0.66 -1.97
N ARG A 199 24.19 1.51 -3.00
CA ARG A 199 24.56 2.94 -2.82
C ARG A 199 23.42 3.83 -2.32
N ILE A 200 22.17 3.39 -2.40
CA ILE A 200 20.97 4.13 -1.93
C ILE A 200 20.51 3.61 -0.54
N SER A 201 21.11 2.53 -0.02
CA SER A 201 20.53 1.72 1.07
C SER A 201 20.45 2.41 2.44
N LYS A 202 21.38 3.32 2.76
CA LYS A 202 21.34 4.02 4.07
C LYS A 202 20.25 5.09 4.12
N VAL A 203 20.03 5.81 3.02
CA VAL A 203 18.97 6.83 2.92
C VAL A 203 17.60 6.15 2.83
N SER A 204 17.52 5.01 2.12
CA SER A 204 16.26 4.26 2.02
C SER A 204 15.79 3.72 3.37
N ARG A 205 16.68 3.16 4.21
CA ARG A 205 16.27 2.61 5.51
C ARG A 205 15.72 3.66 6.48
N LYS A 206 16.37 4.83 6.59
CA LYS A 206 15.87 5.93 7.43
C LYS A 206 14.51 6.45 6.97
N LEU A 207 14.32 6.58 5.65
CA LEU A 207 13.03 6.97 5.08
C LEU A 207 11.95 5.92 5.36
N ALA A 208 12.28 4.63 5.25
CA ALA A 208 11.38 3.53 5.57
C ALA A 208 10.96 3.56 7.06
N LEU A 209 11.92 3.73 7.97
CA LEU A 209 11.65 3.91 9.41
C LEU A 209 10.77 5.13 9.69
N PHE A 210 11.01 6.24 8.99
CA PHE A 210 10.17 7.44 9.13
C PHE A 210 8.73 7.19 8.69
N MET A 211 8.52 6.55 7.53
CA MET A 211 7.17 6.19 7.06
C MET A 211 6.48 5.17 7.97
N ALA A 212 7.24 4.22 8.52
CA ALA A 212 6.75 3.26 9.52
C ALA A 212 6.30 3.97 10.81
N ALA A 213 7.14 4.84 11.35
CA ALA A 213 6.82 5.64 12.54
C ALA A 213 5.62 6.55 12.30
N LEU A 214 5.53 7.19 11.13
CA LEU A 214 4.37 8.00 10.73
C LEU A 214 3.09 7.17 10.65
N SER A 215 3.16 5.95 10.12
CA SER A 215 2.03 5.01 10.12
C SER A 215 1.56 4.69 11.54
N CYS A 216 2.49 4.41 12.47
CA CYS A 216 2.17 4.21 13.89
C CYS A 216 1.57 5.46 14.55
N GLY A 217 2.04 6.65 14.18
CA GLY A 217 1.50 7.91 14.69
C GLY A 217 0.08 8.20 14.20
N ILE A 218 -0.24 7.84 12.95
CA ILE A 218 -1.60 7.92 12.42
C ILE A 218 -2.50 6.86 13.06
N ARG A 219 -1.98 5.64 13.19
CA ARG A 219 -2.72 4.50 13.71
C ARG A 219 -1.80 3.62 14.57
N PRO A 220 -2.00 3.58 15.90
CA PRO A 220 -1.15 2.77 16.79
C PRO A 220 -1.14 1.27 16.44
N THR A 221 -2.21 0.73 15.84
CA THR A 221 -2.28 -0.67 15.42
C THR A 221 -1.26 -1.02 14.33
N SER A 222 -0.77 -0.06 13.54
CA SER A 222 0.29 -0.30 12.55
C SER A 222 1.58 -0.85 13.19
N ALA A 223 1.76 -0.65 14.49
CA ALA A 223 2.88 -1.21 15.23
C ALA A 223 2.95 -2.74 15.12
N ILE A 224 1.83 -3.43 14.93
CA ILE A 224 1.79 -4.90 14.72
C ILE A 224 2.60 -5.29 13.47
N THR A 225 2.39 -4.58 12.36
CA THR A 225 3.11 -4.77 11.09
C THR A 225 4.60 -4.45 11.26
N TRP A 226 4.91 -3.32 11.89
CA TRP A 226 6.30 -2.85 12.02
C TRP A 226 7.10 -3.60 13.06
N LEU A 227 6.47 -4.20 14.06
CA LEU A 227 7.13 -5.10 15.00
C LEU A 227 7.70 -6.32 14.27
N TYR A 228 6.92 -6.96 13.40
CA TYR A 228 7.40 -8.08 12.59
C TYR A 228 8.57 -7.68 11.68
N VAL A 229 8.42 -6.58 10.93
CA VAL A 229 9.47 -6.11 10.01
C VAL A 229 10.73 -5.68 10.77
N GLY A 230 10.57 -5.02 11.93
CA GLY A 230 11.66 -4.63 12.81
C GLY A 230 12.40 -5.84 13.39
N LEU A 231 11.68 -6.88 13.84
CA LEU A 231 12.28 -8.13 14.30
C LEU A 231 13.06 -8.82 13.16
N LEU A 232 12.50 -8.88 11.96
CA LEU A 232 13.22 -9.43 10.79
C LEU A 232 14.53 -8.70 10.48
N GLU A 233 14.53 -7.36 10.56
CA GLU A 233 15.74 -6.56 10.37
C GLU A 233 16.75 -6.82 11.50
N LEU A 234 16.29 -6.91 12.76
CA LEU A 234 17.16 -7.23 13.89
C LEU A 234 17.83 -8.60 13.76
N PHE A 235 17.13 -9.60 13.23
CA PHE A 235 17.72 -10.91 12.94
C PHE A 235 18.65 -10.90 11.72
N SER A 236 18.46 -9.98 10.78
CA SER A 236 19.25 -9.90 9.53
C SER A 236 20.45 -8.95 9.62
N ALA A 237 20.43 -7.98 10.53
CA ALA A 237 21.42 -6.92 10.61
C ALA A 237 22.62 -7.32 11.50
N ASN A 238 23.84 -7.10 10.99
CA ASN A 238 25.06 -7.25 11.79
C ASN A 238 25.17 -6.16 12.88
N ASP A 239 24.71 -4.93 12.59
CA ASP A 239 24.82 -3.78 13.50
C ASP A 239 23.53 -3.54 14.30
N ARG A 240 23.09 -4.52 15.10
CA ARG A 240 21.80 -4.49 15.83
C ARG A 240 21.62 -3.26 16.74
N LEU A 241 22.63 -2.96 17.56
CA LEU A 241 22.58 -1.83 18.49
C LEU A 241 22.51 -0.49 17.75
N ARG A 242 23.24 -0.37 16.64
CA ARG A 242 23.23 0.83 15.80
C ARG A 242 21.84 1.08 15.21
N PHE A 243 21.20 0.03 14.70
CA PHE A 243 19.85 0.12 14.15
C PHE A 243 18.84 0.58 15.22
N ILE A 244 18.90 0.01 16.42
CA ILE A 244 17.99 0.40 17.51
C ILE A 244 18.25 1.83 17.97
N PHE A 245 19.47 2.12 18.42
CA PHE A 245 19.76 3.37 19.15
C PHE A 245 20.06 4.57 18.26
N LEU A 246 20.61 4.38 17.05
CA LEU A 246 20.97 5.49 16.17
C LEU A 246 20.00 5.72 15.01
N GLU A 247 19.05 4.80 14.78
CA GLU A 247 18.10 4.93 13.68
C GLU A 247 16.64 4.82 14.15
N ALA A 248 16.23 3.66 14.69
CA ALA A 248 14.84 3.44 15.06
C ALA A 248 14.38 4.32 16.24
N ALA A 249 15.15 4.36 17.33
CA ALA A 249 14.83 5.17 18.50
C ALA A 249 14.76 6.68 18.21
N PRO A 250 15.74 7.33 17.53
CA PRO A 250 15.67 8.76 17.27
C PRO A 250 14.55 9.12 16.29
N ILE A 251 14.33 8.33 15.23
CA ILE A 251 13.26 8.59 14.26
C ILE A 251 11.88 8.38 14.91
N GLY A 252 11.72 7.28 15.66
CA GLY A 252 10.50 7.00 16.40
C GLY A 252 10.18 8.09 17.43
N SER A 253 11.18 8.50 18.21
CA SER A 253 11.04 9.57 19.22
C SER A 253 10.72 10.91 18.58
N LEU A 254 11.32 11.22 17.42
CA LEU A 254 11.02 12.44 16.68
C LEU A 254 9.56 12.47 16.23
N VAL A 255 9.08 11.39 15.59
CA VAL A 255 7.69 11.31 15.13
C VAL A 255 6.73 11.35 16.31
N LEU A 256 6.99 10.58 17.37
CA LEU A 256 6.18 10.57 18.58
C LEU A 256 6.16 11.95 19.25
N GLY A 257 7.29 12.64 19.31
CA GLY A 257 7.39 14.01 19.83
C GLY A 257 6.57 15.00 19.03
N ILE A 258 6.65 14.95 17.69
CA ILE A 258 5.83 15.78 16.80
C ILE A 258 4.34 15.49 17.01
N THR A 259 3.94 14.21 17.09
CA THR A 259 2.53 13.86 17.34
C THR A 259 2.06 14.32 18.71
N PHE A 260 2.91 14.20 19.74
CA PHE A 260 2.56 14.61 21.09
C PHE A 260 2.39 16.14 21.20
N LEU A 261 3.27 16.90 20.54
CA LEU A 261 3.15 18.37 20.46
C LEU A 261 1.89 18.77 19.69
N LEU A 262 1.61 18.10 18.58
CA LEU A 262 0.39 18.33 17.81
C LEU A 262 -0.85 18.04 18.66
N ASP A 263 -0.92 16.87 19.29
CA ASP A 263 -2.04 16.48 20.13
C ASP A 263 -2.21 17.45 21.31
N ARG A 264 -1.11 17.97 21.88
CA ARG A 264 -1.15 19.03 22.90
C ARG A 264 -1.77 20.33 22.41
N VAL A 265 -1.47 20.75 21.18
CA VAL A 265 -2.04 21.96 20.57
C VAL A 265 -3.53 21.75 20.31
N MET A 266 -3.92 20.58 19.79
CA MET A 266 -5.30 20.31 19.38
C MET A 266 -6.23 20.02 20.56
N TYR A 267 -5.80 19.21 21.53
CA TYR A 267 -6.60 18.88 22.71
C TYR A 267 -6.53 19.93 23.82
N GLY A 268 -5.52 20.81 23.81
CA GLY A 268 -5.30 21.81 24.86
C GLY A 268 -4.71 21.23 26.16
N SER A 269 -4.50 19.90 26.24
CA SER A 269 -3.95 19.18 27.38
C SER A 269 -2.82 18.24 26.95
N TRP A 270 -1.92 17.91 27.88
CA TRP A 270 -0.83 16.97 27.60
C TRP A 270 -1.38 15.55 27.54
N THR A 271 -1.60 15.06 26.32
CA THR A 271 -2.22 13.76 26.06
C THR A 271 -1.35 12.89 25.18
N LEU A 272 -1.00 11.70 25.65
CA LEU A 272 -0.27 10.72 24.86
C LEU A 272 -1.26 9.74 24.21
N VAL A 273 -1.74 10.11 23.02
CA VAL A 273 -2.81 9.40 22.30
C VAL A 273 -2.52 7.89 22.12
N PRO A 274 -1.32 7.44 21.70
CA PRO A 274 -1.04 6.01 21.58
C PRO A 274 -1.24 5.22 22.89
N LEU A 275 -0.89 5.81 24.05
CA LEU A 275 -1.05 5.15 25.35
C LEU A 275 -2.52 5.11 25.76
N ASN A 276 -3.28 6.18 25.53
CA ASN A 276 -4.72 6.20 25.76
C ASN A 276 -5.44 5.18 24.86
N PHE A 277 -5.03 5.08 23.61
CA PHE A 277 -5.53 4.09 22.67
C PHE A 277 -5.29 2.66 23.17
N LEU A 278 -4.07 2.37 23.65
CA LEU A 278 -3.74 1.06 24.24
C LEU A 278 -4.55 0.79 25.51
N ARG A 279 -4.65 1.77 26.41
CA ARG A 279 -5.47 1.68 27.63
C ARG A 279 -6.91 1.31 27.30
N PHE A 280 -7.52 2.03 26.36
CA PHE A 280 -8.92 1.82 26.02
C PHE A 280 -9.17 0.49 25.27
N ASN A 281 -8.38 0.20 24.23
CA ASN A 281 -8.67 -0.93 23.33
C ASN A 281 -8.13 -2.26 23.83
N VAL A 282 -7.01 -2.27 24.55
CA VAL A 282 -6.34 -3.51 25.01
C VAL A 282 -6.66 -3.79 26.47
N PHE A 283 -6.53 -2.78 27.35
CA PHE A 283 -6.67 -2.99 28.79
C PHE A 283 -8.11 -2.84 29.31
N SER A 284 -8.96 -2.11 28.59
CA SER A 284 -10.36 -1.88 28.98
C SER A 284 -11.38 -2.54 28.04
N SER A 285 -10.91 -3.35 27.08
CA SER A 285 -11.76 -4.03 26.07
C SER A 285 -12.80 -3.13 25.40
N GLY A 286 -12.53 -1.83 25.28
CA GLY A 286 -13.52 -0.85 24.80
C GLY A 286 -13.95 -1.08 23.35
N GLY A 287 -13.14 -1.79 22.56
CA GLY A 287 -13.50 -2.22 21.21
C GLY A 287 -14.63 -3.25 21.17
N ASP A 288 -14.81 -4.06 22.22
CA ASP A 288 -15.81 -5.13 22.24
C ASP A 288 -17.25 -4.58 22.25
N PHE A 289 -17.43 -3.30 22.62
CA PHE A 289 -18.69 -2.57 22.50
C PHE A 289 -19.23 -2.56 21.06
N TYR A 290 -18.35 -2.60 20.06
CA TYR A 290 -18.71 -2.58 18.64
C TYR A 290 -18.96 -3.99 18.07
N GLY A 291 -19.13 -4.98 18.93
CA GLY A 291 -19.33 -6.38 18.56
C GLY A 291 -18.03 -7.14 18.39
N THR A 292 -18.09 -8.44 18.67
CA THR A 292 -16.93 -9.35 18.61
C THR A 292 -17.15 -10.46 17.59
N HIS A 293 -16.04 -10.93 17.02
CA HIS A 293 -16.04 -12.04 16.07
C HIS A 293 -15.12 -13.16 16.57
N LYS A 294 -15.42 -14.41 16.21
CA LYS A 294 -14.58 -15.57 16.54
C LYS A 294 -13.16 -15.41 15.99
N TRP A 295 -12.19 -16.08 16.61
CA TRP A 295 -10.76 -15.95 16.26
C TRP A 295 -10.49 -16.26 14.78
N HIS A 296 -11.15 -17.27 14.22
CA HIS A 296 -10.94 -17.69 12.82
C HIS A 296 -11.54 -16.73 11.78
N TRP A 297 -12.28 -15.70 12.20
CA TRP A 297 -13.07 -14.84 11.31
C TRP A 297 -12.23 -14.25 10.18
N TYR A 298 -11.01 -13.76 10.45
CA TYR A 298 -10.15 -13.21 9.39
C TYR A 298 -9.78 -14.27 8.34
N PHE A 299 -9.55 -15.52 8.73
CA PHE A 299 -9.19 -16.59 7.80
C PHE A 299 -10.40 -17.13 7.02
N THR A 300 -11.56 -17.26 7.68
CA THR A 300 -12.74 -17.87 7.05
C THR A 300 -13.61 -16.87 6.28
N GLN A 301 -13.69 -15.62 6.74
CA GLN A 301 -14.65 -14.63 6.24
C GLN A 301 -13.97 -13.29 5.92
N GLY A 302 -13.32 -12.66 6.88
CA GLY A 302 -12.77 -11.30 6.77
C GLY A 302 -11.82 -11.10 5.59
N PHE A 303 -10.59 -11.62 5.71
CA PHE A 303 -9.56 -11.47 4.69
C PHE A 303 -9.88 -12.26 3.42
N SER A 304 -10.55 -13.41 3.57
CA SER A 304 -11.02 -14.22 2.45
C SER A 304 -12.05 -13.48 1.59
N ALA A 305 -13.01 -12.76 2.17
CA ALA A 305 -13.94 -11.95 1.39
C ALA A 305 -13.25 -10.77 0.70
N MET A 306 -12.23 -10.16 1.33
CA MET A 306 -11.44 -9.10 0.69
C MET A 306 -10.68 -9.60 -0.53
N LEU A 307 -10.12 -10.82 -0.48
CA LEU A 307 -9.46 -11.46 -1.62
C LEU A 307 -10.46 -11.98 -2.67
N PHE A 308 -11.60 -12.50 -2.24
CA PHE A 308 -12.65 -13.04 -3.08
C PHE A 308 -12.12 -14.03 -4.12
N SER A 309 -12.36 -13.81 -5.42
CA SER A 309 -11.89 -14.70 -6.49
C SER A 309 -10.36 -14.71 -6.68
N PHE A 310 -9.60 -13.85 -5.99
CA PHE A 310 -8.13 -13.88 -5.98
C PHE A 310 -7.54 -14.92 -5.02
N ILE A 311 -8.32 -15.52 -4.10
CA ILE A 311 -7.84 -16.51 -3.12
C ILE A 311 -6.93 -17.60 -3.73
N PRO A 312 -7.36 -18.38 -4.76
CA PRO A 312 -6.54 -19.46 -5.28
C PRO A 312 -5.21 -18.95 -5.89
N PHE A 313 -5.23 -17.76 -6.49
CA PHE A 313 -4.04 -17.13 -7.05
C PHE A 313 -3.09 -16.64 -5.96
N SER A 314 -3.61 -16.06 -4.88
CA SER A 314 -2.81 -15.62 -3.73
C SER A 314 -2.11 -16.81 -3.07
N ILE A 315 -2.85 -17.89 -2.78
CA ILE A 315 -2.29 -19.10 -2.13
C ILE A 315 -1.22 -19.74 -3.02
N SER A 316 -1.53 -19.94 -4.31
CA SER A 316 -0.56 -20.48 -5.27
C SER A 316 0.71 -19.61 -5.35
N GLY A 317 0.55 -18.29 -5.25
CA GLY A 317 1.65 -17.34 -5.36
C GLY A 317 2.53 -17.31 -4.12
N ILE A 318 1.92 -17.44 -2.94
CA ILE A 318 2.62 -17.59 -1.66
C ILE A 318 3.53 -18.84 -1.72
N VAL A 319 2.97 -19.98 -2.14
CA VAL A 319 3.72 -21.24 -2.23
C VAL A 319 4.82 -21.17 -3.30
N ALA A 320 4.51 -20.64 -4.49
CA ALA A 320 5.43 -20.67 -5.62
C ALA A 320 6.55 -19.61 -5.56
N SER A 321 6.31 -18.47 -4.89
CA SER A 321 7.29 -17.37 -4.84
C SER A 321 8.45 -17.60 -3.86
N ARG A 322 8.27 -18.49 -2.87
CA ARG A 322 9.21 -18.76 -1.78
C ARG A 322 9.67 -17.51 -0.99
N LYS A 323 8.92 -16.40 -1.04
CA LYS A 323 9.22 -15.16 -0.31
C LYS A 323 8.65 -15.21 1.11
N TRP A 324 9.23 -16.07 1.94
CA TRP A 324 8.76 -16.34 3.31
C TRP A 324 8.63 -15.08 4.18
N LYS A 325 9.49 -14.07 4.00
CA LYS A 325 9.42 -12.82 4.78
C LYS A 325 8.07 -12.10 4.64
N LEU A 326 7.55 -12.03 3.41
CA LEU A 326 6.27 -11.38 3.13
C LEU A 326 5.07 -12.29 3.44
N SER A 327 5.20 -13.59 3.17
CA SER A 327 4.17 -14.57 3.55
C SER A 327 4.01 -14.65 5.08
N GLY A 328 5.13 -14.63 5.81
CA GLY A 328 5.14 -14.57 7.27
C GLY A 328 4.55 -13.26 7.81
N LEU A 329 4.72 -12.13 7.11
CA LEU A 329 4.06 -10.87 7.46
C LEU A 329 2.53 -10.99 7.36
N LEU A 330 2.02 -11.63 6.30
CA LEU A 330 0.58 -11.88 6.15
C LEU A 330 0.05 -12.70 7.33
N VAL A 331 0.71 -13.83 7.64
CA VAL A 331 0.29 -14.73 8.72
C VAL A 331 0.41 -14.03 10.08
N TRP A 332 1.47 -13.26 10.32
CA TRP A 332 1.68 -12.51 11.55
C TRP A 332 0.55 -11.51 11.80
N VAL A 333 0.27 -10.63 10.83
CA VAL A 333 -0.75 -9.60 10.97
C VAL A 333 -2.13 -10.23 11.14
N LEU A 334 -2.49 -11.23 10.31
CA LEU A 334 -3.77 -11.94 10.45
C LEU A 334 -3.88 -12.67 11.79
N GLY A 335 -2.81 -13.30 12.26
CA GLY A 335 -2.75 -14.03 13.51
C GLY A 335 -2.97 -13.11 14.72
N ILE A 336 -2.21 -12.01 14.82
CA ILE A 336 -2.33 -11.06 15.94
C ILE A 336 -3.70 -10.38 15.92
N HIS A 337 -4.19 -9.93 14.77
CA HIS A 337 -5.53 -9.32 14.69
C HIS A 337 -6.65 -10.33 14.99
N SER A 338 -6.43 -11.63 14.77
CA SER A 338 -7.40 -12.67 15.11
C SER A 338 -7.61 -12.86 16.61
N LEU A 339 -6.61 -12.49 17.43
CA LEU A 339 -6.67 -12.54 18.89
C LEU A 339 -7.52 -11.41 19.48
N LEU A 340 -7.74 -10.32 18.74
CA LEU A 340 -8.55 -9.19 19.19
C LEU A 340 -10.05 -9.52 19.06
N GLY A 341 -10.86 -9.17 20.06
CA GLY A 341 -12.30 -9.46 20.07
C GLY A 341 -13.04 -8.78 18.93
N HIS A 342 -12.93 -7.46 18.86
CA HIS A 342 -13.46 -6.65 17.77
C HIS A 342 -12.62 -6.75 16.49
N LYS A 343 -13.29 -7.02 15.36
CA LYS A 343 -12.66 -7.25 14.06
C LYS A 343 -13.41 -6.50 12.97
N GLU A 344 -12.65 -5.88 12.08
CA GLU A 344 -13.19 -5.22 10.89
C GLU A 344 -12.30 -5.51 9.67
N PHE A 345 -12.90 -5.49 8.47
CA PHE A 345 -12.19 -5.69 7.21
C PHE A 345 -11.03 -4.69 7.02
N ARG A 346 -11.25 -3.42 7.36
CA ARG A 346 -10.28 -2.34 7.13
C ARG A 346 -9.03 -2.43 8.00
N PHE A 347 -9.08 -3.11 9.15
CA PHE A 347 -7.90 -3.25 10.03
C PHE A 347 -6.76 -4.03 9.37
N VAL A 348 -7.09 -4.96 8.46
CA VAL A 348 -6.12 -5.78 7.73
C VAL A 348 -5.94 -5.30 6.28
N LEU A 349 -6.47 -4.12 5.93
CA LEU A 349 -6.26 -3.50 4.61
C LEU A 349 -4.76 -3.35 4.23
N PRO A 350 -3.84 -2.98 5.14
CA PRO A 350 -2.43 -2.77 4.80
C PRO A 350 -1.70 -3.99 4.22
N ILE A 351 -2.17 -5.20 4.54
CA ILE A 351 -1.58 -6.46 4.07
C ILE A 351 -2.28 -7.03 2.82
N LEU A 352 -3.48 -6.56 2.48
CA LEU A 352 -4.18 -6.97 1.27
C LEU A 352 -3.36 -6.79 -0.03
N PRO A 353 -2.67 -5.64 -0.27
CA PRO A 353 -1.89 -5.49 -1.49
C PRO A 353 -0.72 -6.49 -1.58
N ILE A 354 -0.19 -6.95 -0.45
CA ILE A 354 0.86 -7.99 -0.41
C ILE A 354 0.29 -9.34 -0.89
N ALA A 355 -0.92 -9.69 -0.46
CA ALA A 355 -1.59 -10.90 -0.95
C ALA A 355 -1.93 -10.81 -2.45
N LEU A 356 -2.40 -9.64 -2.93
CA LEU A 356 -2.66 -9.39 -4.35
C LEU A 356 -1.37 -9.39 -5.19
N MET A 357 -0.23 -9.03 -4.61
CA MET A 357 1.08 -9.17 -5.26
C MET A 357 1.42 -10.64 -5.51
N PHE A 358 1.13 -11.55 -4.56
CA PHE A 358 1.27 -12.99 -4.77
C PHE A 358 0.30 -13.51 -5.84
N SER A 359 -0.94 -13.00 -5.91
CA SER A 359 -1.84 -13.31 -7.03
C SER A 359 -1.25 -12.92 -8.38
N GLY A 360 -0.62 -11.75 -8.45
CA GLY A 360 0.09 -11.29 -9.64
C GLY A 360 1.24 -12.22 -10.05
N TYR A 361 1.97 -12.79 -9.09
CA TYR A 361 3.00 -13.79 -9.34
C TYR A 361 2.43 -15.07 -9.99
N SER A 362 1.33 -15.59 -9.46
CA SER A 362 0.64 -16.77 -10.02
C SER A 362 0.11 -16.53 -11.43
N LEU A 363 -0.52 -15.37 -11.67
CA LEU A 363 -1.02 -15.00 -12.99
C LEU A 363 0.12 -14.89 -14.02
N ALA A 364 1.26 -14.33 -13.61
CA ALA A 364 2.45 -14.28 -14.45
C ALA A 364 3.00 -15.70 -14.76
N ALA A 365 2.95 -16.61 -13.79
CA ALA A 365 3.41 -17.99 -13.96
C ALA A 365 2.58 -18.78 -14.97
N LEU A 366 1.29 -18.47 -15.16
CA LEU A 366 0.42 -19.14 -16.15
C LEU A 366 0.93 -19.03 -17.59
N ARG A 367 1.73 -18.00 -17.91
CA ARG A 367 2.38 -17.87 -19.22
C ARG A 367 3.56 -18.82 -19.38
N SER A 368 4.30 -19.08 -18.30
CA SER A 368 5.51 -19.91 -18.33
C SER A 368 5.22 -21.42 -18.41
N GLN A 369 4.08 -21.88 -17.88
CA GLN A 369 3.73 -23.31 -17.85
C GLN A 369 3.32 -23.89 -19.22
N THR A 370 3.07 -23.03 -20.22
CA THR A 370 2.67 -23.42 -21.57
C THR A 370 3.80 -23.89 -22.49
N SER A 371 5.04 -24.10 -22.02
CA SER A 371 6.06 -24.84 -22.81
C SER A 371 7.16 -25.52 -21.99
N PRO A 372 7.06 -26.84 -21.79
CA PRO A 372 8.22 -27.73 -21.65
C PRO A 372 8.58 -28.45 -22.96
N ASN A 373 7.64 -28.56 -23.91
CA ASN A 373 7.80 -29.39 -25.13
C ASN A 373 8.20 -28.64 -26.42
N SER A 374 8.29 -27.31 -26.44
CA SER A 374 8.67 -26.57 -27.66
C SER A 374 10.17 -26.29 -27.78
N LYS A 375 11.04 -27.12 -27.19
CA LYS A 375 12.50 -27.00 -27.41
C LYS A 375 12.95 -27.47 -28.81
N ARG A 376 12.04 -27.92 -29.69
CA ARG A 376 12.43 -28.49 -30.99
C ARG A 376 12.04 -27.74 -32.26
N GLU A 377 11.26 -26.67 -32.21
CA GLU A 377 10.98 -25.89 -33.43
C GLU A 377 11.28 -24.41 -33.24
N LYS A 378 12.51 -24.05 -33.63
CA LYS A 378 12.81 -22.70 -34.07
C LYS A 378 12.14 -22.49 -35.43
N SER A 379 11.40 -21.39 -35.52
CA SER A 379 11.08 -20.59 -36.71
C SER A 379 9.60 -20.52 -37.10
N ARG A 380 9.15 -19.27 -37.32
CA ARG A 380 7.94 -18.81 -38.04
C ARG A 380 6.59 -18.86 -37.30
N ASN A 381 6.30 -17.80 -36.53
CA ASN A 381 5.24 -16.82 -36.82
C ASN A 381 4.94 -15.95 -35.58
N LEU A 382 5.20 -14.66 -35.72
CA LEU A 382 5.15 -13.65 -34.66
C LEU A 382 3.72 -13.14 -34.43
N HIS A 383 2.79 -14.03 -34.06
CA HIS A 383 1.50 -13.62 -33.48
C HIS A 383 1.34 -14.29 -32.12
N THR A 384 1.80 -13.55 -31.10
CA THR A 384 1.79 -13.93 -29.68
C THR A 384 0.36 -14.07 -29.16
N LYS A 385 -0.35 -15.15 -29.48
CA LYS A 385 -1.65 -15.45 -28.86
C LYS A 385 -1.44 -15.59 -27.36
N ARG A 386 -2.20 -14.84 -26.56
CA ARG A 386 -2.20 -14.98 -25.10
C ARG A 386 -2.60 -16.42 -24.76
N PRO A 387 -1.93 -17.09 -23.81
CA PRO A 387 -2.27 -18.46 -23.46
C PRO A 387 -3.71 -18.52 -22.93
N MET A 388 -4.50 -19.49 -23.42
CA MET A 388 -5.93 -19.61 -23.16
C MET A 388 -6.25 -19.59 -21.65
N LYS A 389 -5.46 -20.31 -20.84
CA LYS A 389 -5.58 -20.36 -19.37
C LYS A 389 -5.43 -18.98 -18.72
N MET A 390 -4.48 -18.18 -19.18
CA MET A 390 -4.26 -16.81 -18.67
C MET A 390 -5.41 -15.90 -19.06
N SER A 391 -5.93 -16.04 -20.28
CA SER A 391 -7.09 -15.27 -20.75
C SER A 391 -8.34 -15.61 -19.93
N LEU A 392 -8.63 -16.90 -19.73
CA LEU A 392 -9.73 -17.39 -18.91
C LEU A 392 -9.64 -16.89 -17.47
N ALA A 393 -8.46 -16.97 -16.84
CA ALA A 393 -8.23 -16.46 -15.49
C ALA A 393 -8.47 -14.94 -15.41
N THR A 394 -7.99 -14.19 -16.40
CA THR A 394 -8.18 -12.73 -16.46
C THR A 394 -9.67 -12.38 -16.59
N ILE A 395 -10.39 -13.04 -17.51
CA ILE A 395 -11.83 -12.83 -17.71
C ILE A 395 -12.61 -13.18 -16.44
N PHE A 396 -12.31 -14.32 -15.81
CA PHE A 396 -12.94 -14.73 -14.56
C PHE A 396 -12.75 -13.71 -13.43
N LEU A 397 -11.52 -13.21 -13.23
CA LEU A 397 -11.23 -12.20 -12.21
C LEU A 397 -11.96 -10.88 -12.48
N LEU A 398 -12.01 -10.44 -13.74
CA LEU A 398 -12.74 -9.23 -14.12
C LEU A 398 -14.25 -9.40 -13.94
N ALA A 399 -14.81 -10.50 -14.43
CA ALA A 399 -16.24 -10.79 -14.37
C ALA A 399 -16.77 -10.94 -12.93
N THR A 400 -15.92 -11.36 -11.99
CA THR A 400 -16.30 -11.50 -10.58
C THR A 400 -16.07 -10.21 -9.79
N ASN A 401 -14.94 -9.52 -9.97
CA ASN A 401 -14.62 -8.36 -9.13
C ASN A 401 -15.18 -7.03 -9.63
N ILE A 402 -15.27 -6.81 -10.95
CA ILE A 402 -15.77 -5.52 -11.46
C ILE A 402 -17.23 -5.31 -11.07
N PRO A 403 -18.16 -6.27 -11.29
CA PRO A 403 -19.55 -6.08 -10.89
C PRO A 403 -19.68 -5.88 -9.38
N MET A 404 -18.95 -6.65 -8.57
CA MET A 404 -18.94 -6.50 -7.11
C MET A 404 -18.42 -5.12 -6.69
N GLY A 405 -17.28 -4.68 -7.25
CA GLY A 405 -16.68 -3.38 -6.94
C GLY A 405 -17.60 -2.21 -7.34
N LEU A 406 -18.22 -2.28 -8.51
CA LEU A 406 -19.19 -1.27 -8.97
C LEU A 406 -20.47 -1.29 -8.14
N TYR A 407 -21.03 -2.45 -7.84
CA TYR A 407 -22.22 -2.57 -6.99
C TYR A 407 -21.98 -1.97 -5.60
N MET A 408 -20.86 -2.33 -4.96
CA MET A 408 -20.51 -1.78 -3.65
C MET A 408 -20.26 -0.28 -3.70
N SER A 409 -19.67 0.23 -4.79
CA SER A 409 -19.32 1.65 -4.94
C SER A 409 -20.49 2.56 -5.34
N LEU A 410 -21.48 2.05 -6.07
CA LEU A 410 -22.55 2.84 -6.69
C LEU A 410 -23.94 2.60 -6.07
N VAL A 411 -24.20 1.41 -5.53
CA VAL A 411 -25.55 0.96 -5.14
C VAL A 411 -25.64 0.63 -3.66
N HIS A 412 -24.74 -0.21 -3.15
CA HIS A 412 -24.80 -0.69 -1.77
C HIS A 412 -24.66 0.46 -0.76
N GLN A 413 -25.57 0.57 0.21
CA GLN A 413 -25.53 1.66 1.21
C GLN A 413 -25.40 3.06 0.55
N LYS A 414 -26.10 3.27 -0.56
CA LYS A 414 -26.30 4.62 -1.12
C LYS A 414 -27.15 5.41 -0.12
N ALA A 415 -26.50 6.27 0.67
CA ALA A 415 -27.20 7.18 1.55
C ALA A 415 -28.07 8.11 0.67
N TYR A 416 -29.38 8.16 0.94
CA TYR A 416 -30.28 9.17 0.37
C TYR A 416 -29.87 10.54 0.94
N CYS A 417 -28.97 11.24 0.25
CA CYS A 417 -28.61 12.64 0.55
C CYS A 417 -29.09 13.61 -0.55
N THR A 418 -30.23 13.30 -1.17
CA THR A 418 -31.01 14.11 -2.12
C THR A 418 -32.47 13.95 -1.65
N GLU A 419 -33.26 14.95 -1.24
CA GLU A 419 -33.33 16.39 -1.54
C GLU A 419 -33.85 17.16 -0.31
N ARG A 420 -33.27 18.34 -0.03
CA ARG A 420 -33.94 19.44 0.68
C ARG A 420 -34.29 20.56 -0.30
N ASN A 421 -34.74 20.17 -1.50
CA ASN A 421 -35.24 21.04 -2.57
C ASN A 421 -36.54 20.44 -3.12
N GLY A 422 -37.59 20.47 -2.30
CA GLY A 422 -38.92 20.05 -2.70
C GLY A 422 -39.92 20.42 -1.63
N GLY A 423 -40.69 21.47 -1.91
CA GLY A 423 -42.00 21.82 -1.32
C GLY A 423 -42.24 21.56 0.17
N ARG A 424 -42.52 22.64 0.89
CA ARG A 424 -43.51 22.61 1.98
C ARG A 424 -44.71 21.77 1.54
N ASN A 425 -44.88 20.60 2.14
CA ASN A 425 -46.18 20.09 2.54
C ASN A 425 -45.97 19.05 3.64
N GLU A 426 -46.53 19.38 4.79
CA GLU A 426 -46.67 18.51 5.95
C GLU A 426 -47.49 17.27 5.57
N SER A 427 -47.02 16.09 5.96
CA SER A 427 -47.78 15.17 6.83
C SER A 427 -47.09 13.80 6.92
N SER A 428 -46.89 13.36 8.15
CA SER A 428 -46.70 11.97 8.60
C SER A 428 -45.52 11.16 8.02
N GLY A 429 -44.42 11.14 8.77
CA GLY A 429 -43.36 10.14 8.60
C GLY A 429 -42.07 10.51 9.30
N LYS A 430 -42.09 10.67 10.63
CA LYS A 430 -40.86 10.78 11.43
C LYS A 430 -40.00 9.51 11.20
N ARG A 431 -38.99 9.63 10.35
CA ARG A 431 -37.76 8.82 10.43
C ARG A 431 -36.62 9.77 10.76
N SER A 432 -36.62 10.20 12.02
CA SER A 432 -35.45 10.75 12.68
C SER A 432 -34.32 9.74 12.52
N CYS A 433 -33.22 10.13 11.88
CA CYS A 433 -31.93 9.47 12.11
C CYS A 433 -31.46 9.88 13.51
N GLU A 434 -32.12 9.37 14.54
CA GLU A 434 -31.60 9.35 15.90
C GLU A 434 -30.57 8.24 15.95
N TRP A 435 -29.31 8.62 15.79
CA TRP A 435 -28.18 7.77 16.14
C TRP A 435 -27.96 7.94 17.65
N GLU A 436 -28.59 7.08 18.44
CA GLU A 436 -28.22 6.93 19.85
C GLU A 436 -26.82 6.32 19.93
N SER A 437 -25.88 7.24 20.19
CA SER A 437 -24.64 7.18 20.99
C SER A 437 -24.00 5.83 21.32
#